data_AF-A0AAW0AHK8-F1
#
_entry.id   AF-A0AAW0AHK8-F1
#
_cell.length_a   1.000
_cell.length_b   1.000
_cell.length_c   1.000
_cell.angle_alpha   90.00
_cell.angle_beta   90.00
_cell.angle_gamma   90.00
#
_symmetry.space_group_name_H-M   'P 1'
#
loop_
_entity.id
_entity.type
_entity.pdbx_description
1 polymer ?
#
loop_
_entity_poly.entity_id
_entity_poly.type
_entity_poly.pdbx_seq_one_letter_code
_entity_poly.pdbx_strand_id
1 'polypeptide(L)'
;MAVQSTLDNTYGLLYIAVVVSAALYGAGILQFWMYVRKYHSKDPLLLRSLVFAVLVCDTVQQALLCHSVYKYLVTSIGDPGILIIVEQTLMIELFFSCAIATLVQQFYCWRIYKIGKSAALAIAVSLVSWTSCVTLTVYSVKAVQLKLLSDVITLKKLSIAANTLSAVTDVTISVVLVIILHAAKTGFKRTTDLVNRLMIFTFNTGLPTSVCALVATICVAAFPNTFLYIFFFLLLGRFYTNSILVTLNSREYIRHASDVASQEQYSLDSGRVRAQPSTLSRDAIAIRIDTSTMHDNDLKSSH
;
A
#
# COMPACT_ATOMS: atom_id res chain seq x y z
N MET A 1 -3.18 1.16 -36.58
CA MET A 1 -2.04 1.98 -37.03
C MET A 1 -1.06 2.03 -35.87
N ALA A 2 0.13 1.42 -35.99
CA ALA A 2 1.07 1.36 -34.88
C ALA A 2 1.65 2.76 -34.61
N VAL A 3 1.57 3.23 -33.37
CA VAL A 3 2.18 4.52 -32.99
C VAL A 3 3.69 4.42 -33.17
N GLN A 4 4.26 5.36 -33.93
CA GLN A 4 5.70 5.42 -34.17
C GLN A 4 6.42 5.92 -32.90
N SER A 5 7.56 5.31 -32.58
CA SER A 5 8.37 5.69 -31.43
C SER A 5 8.95 7.09 -31.63
N THR A 6 8.60 8.00 -30.73
CA THR A 6 9.18 9.36 -30.63
C THR A 6 9.96 9.47 -29.33
N LEU A 7 10.83 10.48 -29.23
CA LEU A 7 11.59 10.76 -28.01
C LEU A 7 10.64 11.02 -26.81
N ASP A 8 9.54 11.71 -27.04
CA ASP A 8 8.49 11.99 -26.05
C ASP A 8 7.83 10.69 -25.55
N ASN A 9 7.46 9.80 -26.48
CA ASN A 9 6.76 8.55 -26.16
C ASN A 9 7.69 7.42 -25.66
N THR A 10 8.98 7.71 -25.49
CA THR A 10 9.99 6.79 -24.96
C THR A 10 10.68 7.39 -23.74
N TYR A 11 11.72 8.19 -23.95
CA TYR A 11 12.51 8.80 -22.88
C TYR A 11 11.75 9.88 -22.10
N GLY A 12 10.86 10.62 -22.77
CA GLY A 12 9.93 11.53 -22.07
C GLY A 12 9.06 10.78 -21.06
N LEU A 13 8.52 9.62 -21.44
CA LEU A 13 7.78 8.74 -20.53
C LEU A 13 8.65 8.18 -19.39
N LEU A 14 9.91 7.81 -19.65
CA LEU A 14 10.83 7.38 -18.59
C LEU A 14 11.13 8.52 -17.60
N TYR A 15 11.33 9.74 -18.08
CA TYR A 15 11.49 10.92 -17.23
C TYR A 15 10.26 11.14 -16.33
N ILE A 16 9.06 11.12 -16.92
CA ILE A 16 7.81 11.25 -16.17
C ILE A 16 7.68 10.10 -15.15
N ALA A 17 8.09 8.87 -15.51
CA ALA A 17 8.13 7.74 -14.59
C ALA A 17 8.98 8.06 -13.36
N VAL A 18 10.19 8.61 -13.52
CA VAL A 18 11.05 9.00 -12.39
C VAL A 18 10.39 10.04 -11.51
N VAL A 19 9.77 11.08 -12.09
CA VAL A 19 9.11 12.16 -11.33
C VAL A 19 7.95 11.62 -10.50
N VAL A 20 7.06 10.84 -11.11
CA VAL A 20 5.92 10.24 -10.40
C VAL A 20 6.41 9.23 -9.36
N SER A 21 7.41 8.42 -9.70
CA SER A 21 8.00 7.42 -8.82
C SER A 21 8.70 8.05 -7.60
N ALA A 22 9.34 9.21 -7.78
CA ALA A 22 9.92 10.00 -6.70
C ALA A 22 8.86 10.57 -5.75
N ALA A 23 7.73 11.06 -6.29
CA ALA A 23 6.62 11.55 -5.47
C ALA A 23 6.01 10.43 -4.61
N LEU A 24 5.78 9.25 -5.20
CA LEU A 24 5.28 8.07 -4.48
C LEU A 24 6.30 7.55 -3.46
N TYR A 25 7.59 7.62 -3.76
CA TYR A 25 8.66 7.29 -2.82
C TYR A 25 8.67 8.25 -1.62
N GLY A 26 8.53 9.55 -1.85
CA GLY A 26 8.40 10.55 -0.78
C GLY A 26 7.18 10.29 0.12
N ALA A 27 6.03 9.96 -0.47
CA ALA A 27 4.85 9.53 0.29
C ALA A 27 5.13 8.25 1.12
N GLY A 28 5.83 7.28 0.54
CA GLY A 28 6.27 6.06 1.22
C GLY A 28 7.18 6.34 2.42
N ILE A 29 8.18 7.22 2.28
CA ILE A 29 9.05 7.62 3.40
C ILE A 29 8.23 8.25 4.52
N LEU A 30 7.31 9.16 4.19
CA LEU A 30 6.46 9.80 5.19
C LEU A 30 5.61 8.78 5.95
N GLN A 31 4.99 7.83 5.24
CA GLN A 31 4.22 6.76 5.85
C GLN A 31 5.10 5.83 6.71
N PHE A 32 6.32 5.54 6.27
CA PHE A 32 7.29 4.76 7.06
C PHE A 32 7.69 5.49 8.35
N TRP A 33 7.94 6.79 8.28
CA TRP A 33 8.26 7.60 9.45
C TRP A 33 7.12 7.60 10.47
N MET A 34 5.87 7.76 9.99
CA MET A 34 4.67 7.62 10.83
C MET A 34 4.59 6.22 11.47
N TYR A 35 4.90 5.17 10.70
CA TYR A 35 4.91 3.79 11.19
C TYR A 35 5.93 3.61 12.33
N VAL A 36 7.18 4.02 12.11
CA VAL A 36 8.26 3.87 13.11
C VAL A 36 7.92 4.64 14.39
N ARG A 37 7.52 5.91 14.28
CA ARG A 37 7.20 6.73 15.46
C ARG A 37 6.12 6.11 16.35
N LYS A 38 5.22 5.34 15.75
CA LYS A 38 3.98 4.89 16.39
C LYS A 38 3.98 3.43 16.81
N TYR A 39 4.57 2.55 16.00
CA TYR A 39 4.48 1.10 16.15
C TYR A 39 5.81 0.40 16.42
N HIS A 40 6.95 1.11 16.39
CA HIS A 40 8.28 0.53 16.61
C HIS A 40 8.37 -0.34 17.89
N SER A 41 7.75 0.07 18.99
CA SER A 41 7.79 -0.69 20.25
C SER A 41 6.65 -1.71 20.42
N LYS A 42 5.64 -1.71 19.54
CA LYS A 42 4.41 -2.51 19.68
C LYS A 42 4.36 -3.72 18.75
N ASP A 43 4.99 -3.61 17.58
CA ASP A 43 4.94 -4.66 16.56
C ASP A 43 6.08 -5.69 16.72
N PRO A 44 5.84 -6.96 16.37
CA PRO A 44 6.85 -8.01 16.45
C PRO A 44 8.03 -7.70 15.51
N LEU A 45 9.23 -8.15 15.91
CA LEU A 45 10.46 -7.92 15.16
C LEU A 45 10.36 -8.35 13.69
N LEU A 46 9.70 -9.48 13.41
CA LEU A 46 9.52 -9.97 12.03
C LEU A 46 8.79 -8.96 11.13
N LEU A 47 7.73 -8.33 11.63
CA LEU A 47 6.97 -7.33 10.86
C LEU A 47 7.80 -6.07 10.65
N ARG A 48 8.53 -5.64 11.68
CA ARG A 48 9.42 -4.48 11.60
C ARG A 48 10.54 -4.69 10.57
N SER A 49 11.19 -5.86 10.62
CA SER A 49 12.22 -6.25 9.65
C SER A 49 11.67 -6.32 8.23
N LEU A 50 10.45 -6.83 8.03
CA LEU A 50 9.80 -6.86 6.72
C LEU A 50 9.57 -5.45 6.17
N VAL A 51 8.99 -4.54 6.97
CA VAL A 51 8.73 -3.16 6.54
C VAL A 51 10.02 -2.42 6.22
N PHE A 52 11.05 -2.61 7.05
CA PHE A 52 12.37 -2.04 6.79
C PHE A 52 13.01 -2.60 5.51
N ALA A 53 12.93 -3.92 5.30
CA ALA A 53 13.43 -4.55 4.08
C ALA A 53 12.73 -4.02 2.83
N VAL A 54 11.40 -3.87 2.86
CA VAL A 54 10.63 -3.27 1.76
C VAL A 54 11.11 -1.84 1.47
N LEU A 55 11.31 -1.01 2.49
CA LEU A 55 11.79 0.36 2.31
C LEU A 55 13.21 0.43 1.72
N VAL A 56 14.10 -0.45 2.17
CA VAL A 56 15.47 -0.54 1.63
C VAL A 56 15.42 -0.94 0.15
N CYS A 57 14.64 -1.96 -0.19
CA CYS A 57 14.43 -2.34 -1.59
C CYS A 57 13.86 -1.18 -2.41
N ASP A 58 12.86 -0.47 -1.90
CA ASP A 58 12.22 0.65 -2.59
C ASP A 58 13.18 1.82 -2.83
N THR A 59 14.07 2.07 -1.85
CA THR A 59 15.12 3.10 -1.93
C THR A 59 16.17 2.74 -2.98
N VAL A 60 16.64 1.49 -2.99
CA VAL A 60 17.59 1.01 -4.00
C VAL A 60 16.94 1.07 -5.38
N GLN A 61 15.69 0.63 -5.52
CA GLN A 61 14.92 0.72 -6.75
C GLN A 61 14.85 2.17 -7.27
N GLN A 62 14.60 3.15 -6.39
CA GLN A 62 14.56 4.57 -6.78
C GLN A 62 15.92 5.10 -7.22
N ALA A 63 17.00 4.75 -6.52
CA ALA A 63 18.35 5.15 -6.90
C ALA A 63 18.75 4.59 -8.27
N LEU A 64 18.45 3.31 -8.53
CA LEU A 64 18.70 2.64 -9.81
C LEU A 64 17.90 3.29 -10.94
N LEU A 65 16.63 3.62 -10.70
CA LEU A 65 15.79 4.30 -11.68
C LEU A 65 16.33 5.69 -12.03
N CYS A 66 16.69 6.49 -11.02
CA CYS A 66 17.31 7.81 -11.22
C CYS A 66 18.60 7.71 -12.02
N HIS A 67 19.49 6.77 -11.68
CA HIS A 67 20.74 6.56 -12.40
C HIS A 67 20.51 6.18 -13.87
N SER A 68 19.59 5.23 -14.11
CA SER A 68 19.28 4.75 -15.46
C SER A 68 18.79 5.88 -16.36
N VAL A 69 17.84 6.68 -15.86
CA VAL A 69 17.27 7.78 -16.63
C VAL A 69 18.26 8.94 -16.79
N TYR A 70 19.08 9.22 -15.78
CA TYR A 70 20.17 10.21 -15.91
C TYR A 70 21.15 9.82 -17.03
N LYS A 71 21.52 8.53 -17.11
CA LYS A 71 22.41 8.05 -18.16
C LYS A 71 21.80 8.21 -19.55
N TYR A 72 20.53 7.82 -19.69
CA TYR A 72 19.80 7.94 -20.96
C TYR A 72 19.60 9.39 -21.41
N LEU A 73 19.30 10.30 -20.49
CA LEU A 73 18.93 11.68 -20.82
C LEU A 73 20.08 12.68 -20.80
N VAL A 74 21.13 12.45 -20.00
CA VAL A 74 22.20 13.42 -19.76
C VAL A 74 23.54 12.88 -20.24
N THR A 75 23.96 11.72 -19.76
CA THR A 75 25.31 11.20 -20.04
C THR A 75 25.49 10.80 -21.51
N SER A 76 24.45 10.27 -22.15
CA SER A 76 24.52 9.73 -23.51
C SER A 76 23.89 10.65 -24.57
N ILE A 77 23.78 11.96 -24.27
CA ILE A 77 23.31 12.94 -25.25
C ILE A 77 24.24 12.91 -26.49
N GLY A 78 23.65 12.70 -27.66
CA GLY A 78 24.36 12.71 -28.94
C GLY A 78 24.90 11.35 -29.41
N ASP A 79 24.72 10.27 -28.63
CA ASP A 79 25.03 8.90 -29.07
C ASP A 79 23.76 8.19 -29.58
N PRO A 80 23.58 8.01 -30.90
CA PRO A 80 22.41 7.33 -31.46
C PRO A 80 22.34 5.84 -31.09
N GLY A 81 23.44 5.23 -30.63
CA GLY A 81 23.49 3.83 -30.21
C GLY A 81 22.76 3.56 -28.89
N ILE A 82 22.59 4.56 -28.02
CA ILE A 82 21.90 4.42 -26.74
C ILE A 82 20.40 4.08 -26.92
N LEU A 83 19.83 4.41 -28.09
CA LEU A 83 18.45 4.13 -28.47
C LEU A 83 18.15 2.64 -28.67
N ILE A 84 19.20 1.83 -28.81
CA ILE A 84 19.10 0.40 -29.11
C ILE A 84 19.52 -0.42 -27.90
N ILE A 85 20.28 0.17 -26.97
CA ILE A 85 20.88 -0.55 -25.83
C ILE A 85 19.98 -0.46 -24.61
N VAL A 86 19.75 -1.62 -24.00
CA VAL A 86 19.09 -1.73 -22.69
C VAL A 86 20.09 -1.39 -21.59
N GLU A 87 19.74 -0.44 -20.73
CA GLU A 87 20.55 -0.10 -19.57
C GLU A 87 20.39 -1.17 -18.49
N GLN A 88 21.51 -1.76 -18.09
CA GLN A 88 21.51 -2.86 -17.12
C GLN A 88 20.96 -2.44 -15.76
N THR A 89 21.23 -1.20 -15.33
CA THR A 89 20.67 -0.64 -14.09
C THR A 89 19.14 -0.64 -14.10
N LEU A 90 18.52 -0.35 -15.25
CA LEU A 90 17.06 -0.38 -15.41
C LEU A 90 16.53 -1.80 -15.29
N MET A 91 17.29 -2.82 -15.71
CA MET A 91 16.88 -4.22 -15.56
C MET A 91 17.07 -4.75 -14.13
N ILE A 92 18.10 -4.30 -13.42
CA ILE A 92 18.32 -4.65 -12.01
C ILE A 92 17.21 -4.06 -11.12
N GLU A 93 16.68 -2.89 -11.48
CA GLU A 93 15.55 -2.26 -10.82
C GLU A 93 14.30 -3.16 -10.78
N LEU A 94 14.03 -3.94 -11.84
CA LEU A 94 12.93 -4.93 -11.86
C LEU A 94 13.07 -5.99 -10.77
N PHE A 95 14.29 -6.39 -10.44
CA PHE A 95 14.53 -7.39 -9.40
C PHE A 95 14.07 -6.88 -8.02
N PHE A 96 14.33 -5.61 -7.72
CA PHE A 96 13.85 -4.99 -6.48
C PHE A 96 12.34 -4.83 -6.47
N SER A 97 11.73 -4.46 -7.61
CA SER A 97 10.26 -4.42 -7.74
C SER A 97 9.63 -5.80 -7.48
N CYS A 98 10.22 -6.86 -8.03
CA CYS A 98 9.81 -8.25 -7.77
C CYS A 98 9.96 -8.63 -6.28
N ALA A 99 11.08 -8.26 -5.66
CA ALA A 99 11.32 -8.53 -4.24
C ALA A 99 10.27 -7.84 -3.35
N ILE A 100 9.95 -6.57 -3.63
CA ILE A 100 8.91 -5.81 -2.92
C ILE A 100 7.54 -6.48 -3.08
N ALA A 101 7.16 -6.81 -4.32
CA ALA A 101 5.88 -7.48 -4.60
C ALA A 101 5.74 -8.78 -3.81
N THR A 102 6.77 -9.63 -3.82
CA THR A 102 6.77 -10.90 -3.09
C THR A 102 6.68 -10.69 -1.57
N LEU A 103 7.48 -9.78 -1.00
CA LEU A 103 7.43 -9.48 0.44
C LEU A 103 6.03 -9.00 0.88
N VAL A 104 5.42 -8.13 0.08
CA VAL A 104 4.10 -7.57 0.37
C VAL A 104 2.98 -8.61 0.21
N GLN A 105 3.02 -9.42 -0.85
CA GLN A 105 2.05 -10.51 -1.04
C GLN A 105 2.13 -11.57 0.08
N GLN A 106 3.34 -11.93 0.51
CA GLN A 106 3.51 -12.87 1.63
C GLN A 106 3.01 -12.27 2.96
N PHE A 107 3.20 -10.98 3.19
CA PHE A 107 2.59 -10.28 4.32
C PHE A 107 1.06 -10.39 4.29
N TYR A 108 0.41 -10.20 3.14
CA TYR A 108 -1.03 -10.36 3.03
C TYR A 108 -1.50 -11.81 3.19
N CYS A 109 -0.75 -12.79 2.68
CA CYS A 109 -1.05 -14.22 2.90
C CYS A 109 -0.98 -14.59 4.39
N TRP A 110 0.04 -14.11 5.10
CA TRP A 110 0.15 -14.27 6.56
C TRP A 110 -1.05 -13.64 7.29
N ARG A 111 -1.50 -12.47 6.84
CA ARG A 111 -2.67 -11.79 7.40
C ARG A 111 -3.96 -12.57 7.16
N ILE A 112 -4.14 -13.16 5.98
CA ILE A 112 -5.26 -14.07 5.65
C ILE A 112 -5.30 -15.24 6.63
N TYR A 113 -4.15 -15.89 6.87
CA TYR A 113 -4.04 -16.99 7.84
C TYR A 113 -4.43 -16.55 9.26
N LYS A 114 -3.91 -15.41 9.72
CA LYS A 114 -4.15 -14.91 11.07
C LYS A 114 -5.59 -14.48 11.33
N ILE A 115 -6.28 -13.89 10.34
CA ILE A 115 -7.66 -13.39 10.51
C ILE A 115 -8.68 -14.48 10.16
N GLY A 116 -8.47 -15.22 9.08
CA GLY A 116 -9.44 -16.18 8.54
C GLY A 116 -9.55 -17.48 9.30
N LYS A 117 -8.57 -17.81 10.15
CA LYS A 117 -8.48 -19.07 10.92
C LYS A 117 -8.57 -20.37 10.08
N SER A 118 -8.53 -20.27 8.75
CA SER A 118 -8.54 -21.40 7.82
C SER A 118 -7.16 -21.55 7.17
N ALA A 119 -6.45 -22.61 7.54
CA ALA A 119 -5.14 -22.91 6.96
C ALA A 119 -5.23 -23.27 5.47
N ALA A 120 -6.27 -23.99 5.06
CA ALA A 120 -6.46 -24.41 3.68
C ALA A 120 -6.59 -23.22 2.71
N LEU A 121 -7.38 -22.21 3.09
CA LEU A 121 -7.56 -20.99 2.28
C LEU A 121 -6.26 -20.18 2.19
N ALA A 122 -5.54 -20.04 3.31
CA ALA A 122 -4.26 -19.34 3.33
C ALA A 122 -3.19 -20.05 2.47
N ILE A 123 -3.14 -21.39 2.51
CA ILE A 123 -2.24 -22.20 1.68
C ILE A 123 -2.60 -22.02 0.21
N ALA A 124 -3.89 -22.11 -0.16
CA ALA A 124 -4.33 -21.93 -1.54
C ALA A 124 -3.93 -20.56 -2.11
N VAL A 125 -4.17 -19.47 -1.36
CA VAL A 125 -3.78 -18.12 -1.80
C VAL A 125 -2.26 -17.94 -1.85
N SER A 126 -1.53 -18.52 -0.88
CA SER A 126 -0.07 -18.51 -0.87
C SER A 126 0.51 -19.21 -2.11
N LEU A 127 -0.04 -20.34 -2.55
CA LEU A 127 0.37 -21.05 -3.77
C LEU A 127 0.19 -20.19 -5.03
N VAL A 128 -0.92 -19.46 -5.13
CA VAL A 128 -1.15 -18.52 -6.24
C VAL A 128 -0.09 -17.41 -6.23
N SER A 129 0.19 -16.81 -5.06
CA SER A 129 1.24 -15.80 -4.91
C SER A 129 2.63 -16.31 -5.26
N TRP A 130 2.99 -17.53 -4.85
CA TRP A 130 4.27 -18.14 -5.20
C TRP A 130 4.39 -18.38 -6.71
N THR A 131 3.31 -18.79 -7.37
CA THR A 131 3.30 -18.97 -8.83
C THR A 131 3.55 -17.63 -9.55
N SER A 132 2.94 -16.54 -9.05
CA SER A 132 3.20 -15.18 -9.53
C SER A 132 4.67 -14.78 -9.32
N CYS A 133 5.21 -15.00 -8.11
CA CYS A 133 6.59 -14.69 -7.78
C CYS A 133 7.58 -15.42 -8.70
N VAL A 134 7.39 -16.72 -8.92
CA VAL A 134 8.26 -17.52 -9.80
C VAL A 134 8.22 -16.98 -11.23
N THR A 135 7.03 -16.69 -11.74
CA THR A 135 6.86 -16.16 -13.11
C THR A 135 7.55 -14.80 -13.28
N LEU A 136 7.40 -13.90 -12.30
CA LEU A 136 8.02 -12.57 -12.30
C LEU A 136 9.56 -12.65 -12.14
N THR A 137 10.05 -13.61 -11.37
CA THR A 137 11.49 -13.87 -11.21
C THR A 137 12.09 -14.38 -12.52
N VAL A 138 11.45 -15.35 -13.18
CA VAL A 138 11.89 -15.86 -14.49
C VAL A 138 11.91 -14.74 -15.53
N TYR A 139 10.89 -13.88 -15.53
CA TYR A 139 10.87 -12.69 -16.38
C TYR A 139 12.06 -11.76 -16.10
N SER A 140 12.30 -11.43 -14.84
CA SER A 140 13.37 -10.51 -14.42
C SER A 140 14.76 -11.04 -14.78
N VAL A 141 15.02 -12.33 -14.55
CA VAL A 141 16.31 -12.97 -14.91
C VAL A 141 16.55 -12.93 -16.42
N LYS A 142 15.52 -13.23 -17.21
CA LYS A 142 15.64 -13.14 -18.68
C LYS A 142 15.81 -11.70 -19.15
N ALA A 143 15.13 -10.75 -18.51
CA ALA A 143 15.20 -9.33 -18.86
C ALA A 143 16.61 -8.74 -18.64
N VAL A 144 17.29 -9.12 -17.54
CA VAL A 144 18.67 -8.68 -17.22
C VAL A 144 19.70 -9.17 -18.26
N GLN A 145 19.42 -10.29 -18.94
CA GLN A 145 20.31 -10.85 -19.96
C GLN A 145 20.20 -10.13 -21.32
N LEU A 146 19.16 -9.29 -21.51
CA LEU A 146 18.95 -8.57 -22.75
C LEU A 146 19.91 -7.40 -22.88
N LYS A 147 20.51 -7.27 -24.07
CA LYS A 147 21.41 -6.16 -24.41
C LYS A 147 20.74 -5.16 -25.36
N LEU A 148 19.83 -5.64 -26.21
CA LEU A 148 19.15 -4.84 -27.22
C LEU A 148 17.67 -4.67 -26.88
N LEU A 149 17.13 -3.47 -27.15
CA LEU A 149 15.72 -3.16 -26.93
C LEU A 149 14.79 -3.97 -27.86
N SER A 150 15.28 -4.34 -29.06
CA SER A 150 14.57 -5.24 -29.98
C SER A 150 14.26 -6.60 -29.35
N ASP A 151 15.14 -7.06 -28.47
CA ASP A 151 15.03 -8.40 -27.87
C ASP A 151 13.97 -8.43 -26.77
N VAL A 152 13.55 -7.26 -26.24
CA VAL A 152 12.47 -7.16 -25.26
C VAL A 152 11.15 -7.70 -25.81
N ILE A 153 10.94 -7.60 -27.13
CA ILE A 153 9.76 -8.15 -27.82
C ILE A 153 9.68 -9.67 -27.66
N THR A 154 10.82 -10.36 -27.56
CA THR A 154 10.86 -11.82 -27.36
C THR A 154 10.28 -12.23 -26.00
N LEU A 155 10.40 -11.35 -25.00
CA LEU A 155 9.85 -11.55 -23.67
C LEU A 155 8.41 -11.03 -23.53
N LYS A 156 7.79 -10.46 -24.57
CA LYS A 156 6.44 -9.89 -24.51
C LYS A 156 5.41 -10.88 -23.95
N LYS A 157 5.39 -12.12 -24.44
CA LYS A 157 4.45 -13.16 -23.98
C LYS A 157 4.63 -13.47 -22.49
N LEU A 158 5.90 -13.55 -22.06
CA LEU A 158 6.24 -13.82 -20.66
C LEU A 158 5.89 -12.64 -19.75
N SER A 159 6.12 -11.41 -20.21
CA SER A 159 5.75 -10.18 -19.50
C SER A 159 4.23 -10.08 -19.33
N ILE A 160 3.44 -10.35 -20.38
CA ILE A 160 1.98 -10.38 -20.32
C ILE A 160 1.51 -11.43 -19.30
N ALA A 161 2.08 -12.65 -19.37
CA ALA A 161 1.72 -13.72 -18.44
C ALA A 161 2.05 -13.36 -16.98
N ALA A 162 3.25 -12.82 -16.73
CA ALA A 162 3.69 -12.41 -15.40
C ALA A 162 2.80 -11.31 -14.81
N ASN A 163 2.51 -10.25 -15.59
CA ASN A 163 1.68 -9.14 -15.15
C ASN A 163 0.22 -9.57 -14.93
N THR A 164 -0.32 -10.41 -15.82
CA THR A 164 -1.69 -10.93 -15.67
C THR A 164 -1.81 -11.80 -14.43
N LEU A 165 -0.85 -12.69 -14.18
CA LEU A 165 -0.85 -13.54 -13.00
C LEU A 165 -0.67 -12.74 -11.71
N SER A 166 0.17 -11.70 -11.73
CA SER A 166 0.33 -10.75 -10.62
C SER A 166 -0.97 -10.01 -10.33
N ALA A 167 -1.67 -9.50 -11.35
CA ALA A 167 -2.96 -8.85 -11.20
C ALA A 167 -4.03 -9.80 -10.62
N VAL A 168 -4.12 -11.03 -11.15
CA VAL A 168 -5.03 -12.07 -10.63
C VAL A 168 -4.71 -12.40 -9.18
N THR A 169 -3.44 -12.47 -8.81
CA THR A 169 -2.98 -12.73 -7.44
C THR A 169 -3.44 -11.60 -6.51
N ASP A 170 -3.20 -10.35 -6.89
CA ASP A 170 -3.55 -9.18 -6.09
C ASP A 170 -5.06 -9.05 -5.89
N VAL A 171 -5.85 -9.27 -6.95
CA VAL A 171 -7.32 -9.30 -6.87
C VAL A 171 -7.78 -10.43 -5.95
N THR A 172 -7.20 -11.62 -6.10
CA THR A 172 -7.54 -12.79 -5.27
C THR A 172 -7.26 -12.52 -3.80
N ILE A 173 -6.06 -12.02 -3.46
CA ILE A 173 -5.67 -11.65 -2.11
C ILE A 173 -6.63 -10.59 -1.55
N SER A 174 -6.92 -9.56 -2.33
CA SER A 174 -7.80 -8.46 -1.91
C SER A 174 -9.22 -8.94 -1.62
N VAL A 175 -9.81 -9.72 -2.53
CA VAL A 175 -11.17 -10.28 -2.39
C VAL A 175 -11.24 -11.22 -1.19
N VAL A 176 -10.29 -12.16 -1.06
CA VAL A 176 -10.26 -13.10 0.07
C VAL A 176 -10.12 -12.37 1.39
N LEU A 177 -9.23 -11.36 1.46
CA LEU A 177 -9.03 -10.57 2.67
C LEU A 177 -10.28 -9.78 3.04
N VAL A 178 -11.00 -9.22 2.06
CA VAL A 178 -12.29 -8.53 2.26
C VAL A 178 -13.37 -9.50 2.76
N ILE A 179 -13.51 -10.69 2.17
CA ILE A 179 -14.49 -11.71 2.59
C ILE A 179 -14.22 -12.14 4.04
N ILE A 180 -12.96 -12.44 4.37
CA ILE A 180 -12.56 -12.86 5.71
C ILE A 180 -12.81 -11.75 6.73
N LEU A 181 -12.48 -10.49 6.39
CA LEU A 181 -12.77 -9.34 7.23
C LEU A 181 -14.28 -9.23 7.48
N HIS A 182 -15.08 -9.32 6.42
CA HIS A 182 -16.54 -9.24 6.52
C HIS A 182 -17.11 -10.35 7.41
N ALA A 183 -16.60 -11.58 7.27
CA ALA A 183 -16.99 -12.72 8.11
C ALA A 183 -16.56 -12.55 9.58
N ALA A 184 -15.48 -11.80 9.85
CA ALA A 184 -15.01 -11.51 11.20
C ALA A 184 -15.87 -10.47 11.96
N LYS A 185 -16.95 -9.97 11.38
CA LYS A 185 -17.90 -9.07 12.05
C LYS A 185 -18.62 -9.82 13.17
N THR A 186 -18.39 -9.40 14.42
CA THR A 186 -18.95 -10.05 15.61
C THR A 186 -20.33 -9.54 16.01
N GLY A 187 -21.01 -8.72 15.18
CA GLY A 187 -22.31 -8.10 15.51
C GLY A 187 -22.24 -6.87 16.42
N PHE A 188 -21.11 -6.63 17.08
CA PHE A 188 -20.86 -5.40 17.84
C PHE A 188 -20.57 -4.24 16.87
N LYS A 189 -21.33 -3.14 16.96
CA LYS A 189 -21.15 -1.95 16.09
C LYS A 189 -19.69 -1.48 16.03
N ARG A 190 -19.04 -1.46 17.20
CA ARG A 190 -17.60 -1.18 17.36
C ARG A 190 -16.73 -2.04 16.44
N THR A 191 -16.89 -3.37 16.48
CA THR A 191 -16.11 -4.30 15.66
C THR A 191 -16.47 -4.18 14.17
N THR A 192 -17.74 -3.97 13.86
CA THR A 192 -18.26 -3.84 12.49
C THR A 192 -17.70 -2.60 11.78
N ASP A 193 -17.59 -1.46 12.47
CA ASP A 193 -17.02 -0.23 11.90
C ASP A 193 -15.51 -0.36 11.64
N LEU A 194 -14.79 -1.05 12.52
CA LEU A 194 -13.37 -1.36 12.31
C LEU A 194 -13.17 -2.22 11.06
N VAL A 195 -13.97 -3.26 10.92
CA VAL A 195 -13.94 -4.14 9.75
C VAL A 195 -14.26 -3.37 8.47
N ASN A 196 -15.30 -2.52 8.48
CA ASN A 196 -15.67 -1.70 7.31
C ASN A 196 -14.54 -0.78 6.84
N ARG A 197 -13.87 -0.09 7.77
CA ARG A 197 -12.73 0.77 7.43
C ARG A 197 -11.57 -0.05 6.89
N LEU A 198 -11.28 -1.19 7.50
CA LEU A 198 -10.20 -2.07 7.06
C LEU A 198 -10.44 -2.67 5.67
N MET A 199 -11.70 -2.92 5.30
CA MET A 199 -12.10 -3.29 3.93
C MET A 199 -11.84 -2.14 2.94
N ILE A 200 -12.22 -0.90 3.27
CA ILE A 200 -11.98 0.28 2.41
C ILE A 200 -10.49 0.48 2.19
N PHE A 201 -9.67 0.39 3.24
CA PHE A 201 -8.21 0.50 3.10
C PHE A 201 -7.64 -0.62 2.24
N THR A 202 -8.05 -1.87 2.48
CA THR A 202 -7.60 -3.04 1.69
C THR A 202 -7.93 -2.86 0.20
N PHE A 203 -9.14 -2.36 -0.08
CA PHE A 203 -9.59 -2.07 -1.44
C PHE A 203 -8.78 -0.93 -2.08
N ASN A 204 -8.61 0.18 -1.37
CA ASN A 204 -7.81 1.32 -1.82
C ASN A 204 -6.33 0.98 -2.03
N THR A 205 -5.81 -0.05 -1.37
CA THR A 205 -4.42 -0.50 -1.52
C THR A 205 -4.25 -1.60 -2.58
N GLY A 206 -5.26 -2.43 -2.83
CA GLY A 206 -5.21 -3.50 -3.85
C GLY A 206 -5.63 -3.05 -5.25
N LEU A 207 -6.47 -2.00 -5.35
CA LEU A 207 -6.88 -1.44 -6.64
C LEU A 207 -5.73 -0.79 -7.43
N PRO A 208 -4.88 0.07 -6.84
CA PRO A 208 -3.83 0.72 -7.61
C PRO A 208 -2.84 -0.27 -8.24
N THR A 209 -2.45 -1.33 -7.51
CA THR A 209 -1.54 -2.35 -8.05
C THR A 209 -2.20 -3.13 -9.19
N SER A 210 -3.45 -3.56 -9.01
CA SER A 210 -4.21 -4.33 -10.01
C SER A 210 -4.49 -3.51 -11.27
N VAL A 211 -4.91 -2.25 -11.11
CA VAL A 211 -5.16 -1.32 -12.24
C VAL A 211 -3.86 -1.05 -12.97
N CYS A 212 -2.77 -0.79 -12.26
CA CYS A 212 -1.47 -0.51 -12.87
C CYS A 212 -0.96 -1.72 -13.68
N ALA A 213 -1.07 -2.95 -13.16
CA ALA A 213 -0.70 -4.17 -13.87
C ALA A 213 -1.59 -4.44 -15.10
N LEU A 214 -2.90 -4.18 -14.98
CA LEU A 214 -3.84 -4.32 -16.09
C LEU A 214 -3.54 -3.32 -17.21
N VAL A 215 -3.34 -2.05 -16.85
CA VAL A 215 -3.00 -0.99 -17.81
C VAL A 215 -1.66 -1.32 -18.48
N ALA A 216 -0.63 -1.72 -17.73
CA ALA A 216 0.64 -2.16 -18.31
C ALA A 216 0.46 -3.28 -19.36
N THR A 217 -0.41 -4.26 -19.05
CA THR A 217 -0.72 -5.38 -19.96
C THR A 217 -1.47 -4.92 -21.22
N ILE A 218 -2.44 -4.02 -21.08
CA ILE A 218 -3.14 -3.42 -22.22
C ILE A 218 -2.16 -2.65 -23.09
N CYS A 219 -1.27 -1.87 -22.48
CA CYS A 219 -0.31 -1.02 -23.18
C CYS A 219 0.75 -1.82 -23.93
N VAL A 220 1.25 -2.94 -23.38
CA VAL A 220 2.19 -3.80 -24.11
C VAL A 220 1.53 -4.51 -25.31
N ALA A 221 0.22 -4.74 -25.23
CA ALA A 221 -0.55 -5.33 -26.32
C ALA A 221 -0.87 -4.29 -27.42
N ALA A 222 -1.39 -3.12 -27.03
CA ALA A 222 -1.88 -2.08 -27.94
C ALA A 222 -0.78 -1.14 -28.49
N PHE A 223 0.24 -0.85 -27.69
CA PHE A 223 1.29 0.14 -28.01
C PHE A 223 2.71 -0.42 -27.78
N PRO A 224 3.09 -1.54 -28.46
CA PRO A 224 4.34 -2.26 -28.20
C PRO A 224 5.62 -1.44 -28.51
N ASN A 225 5.51 -0.37 -29.31
CA ASN A 225 6.65 0.48 -29.70
C ASN A 225 6.83 1.70 -28.77
N THR A 226 6.03 1.82 -27.71
CA THR A 226 6.10 2.94 -26.76
C THR A 226 6.55 2.46 -25.39
N PHE A 227 7.12 3.34 -24.57
CA PHE A 227 7.52 2.98 -23.19
C PHE A 227 6.38 3.13 -22.18
N LEU A 228 5.14 3.21 -22.67
CA LEU A 228 3.97 3.41 -21.84
C LEU A 228 3.71 2.20 -20.94
N TYR A 229 4.00 0.97 -21.39
CA TYR A 229 3.95 -0.21 -20.54
C TYR A 229 5.06 -0.20 -19.47
N ILE A 230 6.27 0.27 -19.82
CA ILE A 230 7.41 0.38 -18.90
C ILE A 230 7.07 1.38 -17.80
N PHE A 231 6.48 2.53 -18.15
CA PHE A 231 6.03 3.55 -17.20
C PHE A 231 5.19 2.94 -16.08
N PHE A 232 4.12 2.20 -16.40
CA PHE A 232 3.27 1.57 -15.38
C PHE A 232 4.00 0.48 -14.61
N PHE A 233 4.85 -0.29 -15.28
CA PHE A 233 5.63 -1.34 -14.62
C PHE A 233 6.59 -0.78 -13.54
N LEU A 234 7.25 0.35 -13.83
CA LEU A 234 8.16 1.03 -12.90
C LEU A 234 7.43 1.59 -11.66
N LEU A 235 6.14 1.91 -11.77
CA LEU A 235 5.34 2.39 -10.64
C LEU A 235 4.82 1.27 -9.74
N LEU A 236 4.79 0.02 -10.23
CA LEU A 236 4.16 -1.11 -9.54
C LEU A 236 4.78 -1.38 -8.16
N GLY A 237 6.11 -1.39 -8.08
CA GLY A 237 6.84 -1.55 -6.81
C GLY A 237 6.47 -0.48 -5.78
N ARG A 238 6.28 0.77 -6.22
CA ARG A 238 5.87 1.87 -5.34
C ARG A 238 4.46 1.70 -4.80
N PHE A 239 3.55 1.23 -5.63
CA PHE A 239 2.19 0.91 -5.17
C PHE A 239 2.23 -0.19 -4.12
N TYR A 240 3.02 -1.25 -4.30
CA TYR A 240 3.18 -2.29 -3.27
C TYR A 240 3.72 -1.74 -1.94
N THR A 241 4.79 -0.94 -1.97
CA THR A 241 5.37 -0.30 -0.77
C THR A 241 4.36 0.60 -0.06
N ASN A 242 3.67 1.48 -0.79
CA ASN A 242 2.66 2.36 -0.21
C ASN A 242 1.48 1.55 0.35
N SER A 243 1.07 0.48 -0.33
CA SER A 243 -0.06 -0.35 0.08
C SER A 243 0.15 -1.03 1.43
N ILE A 244 1.33 -1.61 1.67
CA ILE A 244 1.64 -2.20 2.98
C ILE A 244 1.74 -1.14 4.08
N LEU A 245 2.35 0.02 3.79
CA LEU A 245 2.51 1.11 4.75
C LEU A 245 1.17 1.75 5.12
N VAL A 246 0.28 1.98 4.17
CA VAL A 246 -1.11 2.44 4.41
C VAL A 246 -1.87 1.42 5.25
N THR A 247 -1.75 0.13 4.92
CA THR A 247 -2.37 -0.96 5.69
C THR A 247 -1.92 -0.94 7.15
N LEU A 248 -0.64 -0.74 7.41
CA LEU A 248 -0.10 -0.71 8.78
C LEU A 248 -0.47 0.58 9.53
N ASN A 249 -0.38 1.73 8.87
CA ASN A 249 -0.68 3.02 9.50
C ASN A 249 -2.16 3.19 9.84
N SER A 250 -3.07 2.59 9.05
CA SER A 250 -4.51 2.68 9.29
C SER A 250 -4.99 1.96 10.55
N ARG A 251 -4.20 1.04 11.14
CA ARG A 251 -4.58 0.22 12.31
C ARG A 251 -5.09 1.05 13.50
N GLU A 252 -4.50 2.20 13.78
CA GLU A 252 -4.92 3.05 14.90
C GLU A 252 -6.02 4.04 14.54
N TYR A 253 -6.05 4.59 13.31
CA TYR A 253 -7.21 5.39 12.86
C TYR A 253 -8.50 4.58 12.97
N ILE A 254 -8.38 3.29 12.66
CA ILE A 254 -9.40 2.28 12.87
C ILE A 254 -9.69 2.17 14.38
N ARG A 255 -8.71 1.85 15.24
CA ARG A 255 -8.91 1.72 16.70
C ARG A 255 -9.53 2.96 17.39
N HIS A 256 -9.06 4.17 17.11
CA HIS A 256 -9.61 5.39 17.72
C HIS A 256 -11.04 5.69 17.27
N ALA A 257 -11.35 5.50 15.99
CA ALA A 257 -12.72 5.70 15.52
C ALA A 257 -13.72 4.73 16.18
N SER A 258 -13.30 3.51 16.53
CA SER A 258 -14.15 2.64 17.34
C SER A 258 -14.35 3.11 18.77
N ASP A 259 -13.33 3.69 19.40
CA ASP A 259 -13.44 4.17 20.79
C ASP A 259 -14.42 5.35 20.88
N VAL A 260 -14.36 6.30 19.93
CA VAL A 260 -15.29 7.44 19.85
C VAL A 260 -16.73 6.99 19.60
N ALA A 261 -16.96 6.10 18.62
CA ALA A 261 -18.29 5.57 18.35
C ALA A 261 -18.86 4.78 19.56
N SER A 262 -17.99 4.12 20.34
CA SER A 262 -18.40 3.45 21.58
C SER A 262 -18.81 4.47 22.65
N GLN A 263 -18.03 5.53 22.85
CA GLN A 263 -18.35 6.59 23.81
C GLN A 263 -19.70 7.26 23.50
N GLU A 264 -19.94 7.66 22.24
CA GLU A 264 -21.23 8.25 21.85
C GLU A 264 -22.40 7.30 22.11
N GLN A 265 -22.21 5.99 21.87
CA GLN A 265 -23.26 5.00 22.09
C GLN A 265 -23.53 4.75 23.59
N TYR A 266 -22.50 4.77 24.44
CA TYR A 266 -22.67 4.75 25.90
C TYR A 266 -23.35 6.02 26.42
N SER A 267 -23.04 7.19 25.86
CA SER A 267 -23.69 8.46 26.22
C SER A 267 -25.18 8.49 25.83
N LEU A 268 -25.55 7.85 24.72
CA LEU A 268 -26.94 7.75 24.28
C LEU A 268 -27.75 6.71 25.07
N ASP A 269 -27.12 5.64 25.55
CA ASP A 269 -27.77 4.63 26.39
C ASP A 269 -27.92 5.10 27.84
N SER A 270 -26.97 5.86 28.38
CA SER A 270 -27.11 6.51 29.70
C SER A 270 -28.19 7.61 29.70
N GLY A 271 -28.46 8.24 28.55
CA GLY A 271 -29.60 9.14 28.35
C GLY A 271 -30.96 8.44 28.28
N ARG A 272 -31.00 7.10 28.21
CA ARG A 272 -32.22 6.28 28.19
C ARG A 272 -32.52 5.61 29.53
N VAL A 273 -31.98 6.12 30.64
CA VAL A 273 -32.46 5.78 31.98
C VAL A 273 -33.91 6.22 32.12
N ARG A 274 -34.81 5.27 31.80
CA ARG A 274 -36.20 5.11 32.21
C ARG A 274 -36.92 6.41 32.58
N ALA A 275 -37.59 7.01 31.58
CA ALA A 275 -38.81 7.77 31.85
C ALA A 275 -39.86 6.79 32.40
N GLN A 276 -39.79 6.55 33.70
CA GLN A 276 -40.84 5.90 34.46
C GLN A 276 -42.03 6.88 34.43
N PRO A 277 -43.27 6.44 34.14
CA PRO A 277 -44.41 7.34 34.18
C PRO A 277 -44.61 7.74 35.64
N SER A 278 -44.13 8.93 36.01
CA SER A 278 -44.39 9.52 37.31
C SER A 278 -45.86 9.91 37.34
N THR A 279 -46.66 9.08 37.97
CA THR A 279 -47.92 9.50 38.58
C THR A 279 -47.65 10.77 39.37
N LEU A 280 -48.39 11.84 39.04
CA LEU A 280 -48.42 13.10 39.74
C LEU A 280 -48.40 12.90 41.26
N SER A 281 -47.28 13.26 41.89
CA SER A 281 -47.27 13.68 43.29
C SER A 281 -46.38 14.91 43.41
N ARG A 282 -46.96 15.93 44.02
CA ARG A 282 -46.50 17.32 44.08
C ARG A 282 -45.15 17.47 44.79
N ASP A 283 -44.41 18.46 44.29
CA ASP A 283 -43.37 19.26 44.94
C ASP A 283 -42.21 18.53 45.64
N ALA A 284 -41.12 18.31 44.88
CA ALA A 284 -39.78 18.18 45.43
C ALA A 284 -38.93 19.37 44.97
N ILE A 285 -38.59 20.25 45.92
CA ILE A 285 -37.70 21.40 45.73
C ILE A 285 -36.28 20.88 45.47
N ALA A 286 -35.73 21.15 44.30
CA ALA A 286 -34.33 20.85 43.99
C ALA A 286 -33.43 21.97 44.51
N ILE A 287 -32.60 21.68 45.52
CA ILE A 287 -31.57 22.58 46.02
C ILE A 287 -30.31 22.38 45.17
N ARG A 288 -29.88 23.43 44.46
CA ARG A 288 -28.62 23.46 43.73
C ARG A 288 -27.54 24.06 44.63
N ILE A 289 -26.48 23.31 44.89
CA ILE A 289 -25.31 23.78 45.65
C ILE A 289 -24.21 24.08 44.64
N ASP A 290 -23.96 25.37 44.40
CA ASP A 290 -22.80 25.83 43.63
C ASP A 290 -21.65 26.13 44.61
N THR A 291 -20.64 25.25 44.62
CA THR A 291 -19.41 25.47 45.40
C THR A 291 -18.42 26.27 44.56
N SER A 292 -18.10 27.49 44.98
CA SER A 292 -17.00 28.28 44.43
C SER A 292 -15.83 28.26 45.40
N THR A 293 -14.66 27.80 44.93
CA THR A 293 -13.41 27.81 45.68
C THR A 293 -12.64 29.08 45.32
N MET A 294 -12.58 30.06 46.22
CA MET A 294 -11.63 31.17 46.13
C MET A 294 -10.27 30.73 46.69
N HIS A 295 -9.21 30.95 45.93
CA HIS A 295 -7.84 30.72 46.37
C HIS A 295 -7.29 32.07 46.84
N ASP A 296 -7.23 32.24 48.16
CA ASP A 296 -6.68 33.43 48.80
C ASP A 296 -5.16 33.29 48.83
N ASN A 297 -4.50 33.85 47.82
CA ASN A 297 -3.05 33.99 47.80
C ASN A 297 -2.73 35.45 48.03
N ASP A 298 -2.63 35.84 49.30
CA ASP A 298 -1.80 36.96 49.68
C ASP A 298 -1.28 36.80 51.11
N LEU A 299 -0.09 37.34 51.31
CA LEU A 299 0.70 37.46 52.55
C LEU A 299 1.69 36.32 52.83
N LYS A 300 2.90 36.51 52.31
CA LYS A 300 4.09 36.66 53.18
C LYS A 300 5.20 37.42 52.47
N SER A 301 5.29 38.73 52.77
CA SER A 301 6.56 39.44 52.77
C SER A 301 7.33 39.13 54.07
N SER A 302 8.64 39.41 54.04
CA SER A 302 9.60 39.56 55.15
C SER A 302 9.98 38.31 55.95
N HIS A 303 11.12 37.70 55.58
CA HIS A 303 12.40 37.93 56.27
C HIS A 303 13.58 37.61 55.33
#